data_AF-A0A932RAG3-F1
#
_entry.id   AF-A0A932RAG3-F1
#
_cell.length_a   1.000
_cell.length_b   1.000
_cell.length_c   1.000
_cell.angle_alpha   90.00
_cell.angle_beta   90.00
_cell.angle_gamma   90.00
#
_symmetry.space_group_name_H-M   'P 1'
#
loop_
_entity.id
_entity.type
_entity.pdbx_description
1 polymer ?
#
loop_
_entity_poly.entity_id
_entity_poly.type
_entity_poly.pdbx_seq_one_letter_code
_entity_poly.pdbx_strand_id
1 'polypeptide(L)'
;MKISRVCWLVLLALLCTALAFADGVKDPKIIIHGVQGGGAPNGFSRCPPQGCTNVGMNFTFSTPENGHGTLFFTNASGKNWTSLKLIEKGVPAAAISCAQSLFLSCTIRTLENGAVEILLSGVKGGQNPRNGIPAGTSFAINLACVDGNCWPGGLNFSGHAGAAPEPGTIALVVTGLGAIVSRRKRWKDSLKA
;
A
#
# COMPACT_ATOMS: atom_id res chain seq x y z
N MET A 1 -49.96 -18.36 -6.85
CA MET A 1 -48.83 -18.11 -7.78
C MET A 1 -47.91 -17.02 -7.19
N LYS A 2 -46.83 -17.39 -6.47
CA LYS A 2 -45.89 -16.46 -5.81
C LYS A 2 -44.42 -16.68 -6.23
N ILE A 3 -44.19 -17.44 -7.29
CA ILE A 3 -42.85 -17.87 -7.77
C ILE A 3 -42.19 -16.81 -8.70
N SER A 4 -42.91 -15.75 -9.08
CA SER A 4 -42.44 -14.81 -10.11
C SER A 4 -41.42 -13.75 -9.63
N ARG A 5 -41.44 -13.36 -8.35
CA ARG A 5 -40.58 -12.25 -7.86
C ARG A 5 -39.18 -12.68 -7.42
N VAL A 6 -39.03 -13.91 -6.92
CA VAL A 6 -37.74 -14.43 -6.44
C VAL A 6 -36.82 -14.78 -7.61
N CYS A 7 -37.35 -15.39 -8.68
CA CYS A 7 -36.56 -15.67 -9.88
C CYS A 7 -36.00 -14.39 -10.54
N TRP A 8 -36.78 -13.30 -10.56
CA TRP A 8 -36.31 -12.03 -11.12
C TRP A 8 -35.17 -11.41 -10.31
N LEU A 9 -35.23 -11.45 -8.98
CA LEU A 9 -34.16 -10.93 -8.13
C LEU A 9 -32.87 -11.77 -8.23
N VAL A 10 -32.99 -13.09 -8.37
CA VAL A 10 -31.84 -13.99 -8.56
C VAL A 10 -31.21 -13.78 -9.95
N LEU A 11 -32.02 -13.62 -10.99
CA LEU A 11 -31.54 -13.28 -12.34
C LEU A 11 -30.86 -11.91 -12.38
N LEU A 12 -31.40 -10.91 -11.69
CA LEU A 12 -30.81 -9.56 -11.64
C LEU A 12 -29.50 -9.56 -10.83
N ALA A 13 -29.43 -10.32 -9.74
CA ALA A 13 -28.20 -10.49 -8.96
C ALA A 13 -27.10 -11.24 -9.76
N LEU A 14 -27.47 -12.26 -10.54
CA LEU A 14 -26.53 -12.99 -11.41
C LEU A 14 -26.04 -12.13 -12.59
N LEU A 15 -26.91 -11.31 -13.17
CA LEU A 15 -26.53 -10.34 -14.22
C LEU A 15 -25.61 -9.23 -13.68
N CYS A 16 -25.80 -8.78 -12.43
CA CYS A 16 -24.89 -7.83 -11.79
C CYS A 16 -23.51 -8.41 -11.43
N THR A 17 -23.38 -9.74 -11.28
CA THR A 17 -22.07 -10.37 -11.03
C THR A 17 -21.21 -10.53 -12.30
N ALA A 18 -21.80 -10.46 -13.49
CA ALA A 18 -21.07 -10.64 -14.75
C ALA A 18 -20.38 -9.37 -15.29
N LEU A 19 -20.71 -8.18 -14.76
CA LEU A 19 -20.16 -6.89 -15.24
C LEU A 19 -19.14 -6.25 -14.30
N ALA A 20 -18.70 -6.95 -13.25
CA ALA A 20 -17.72 -6.43 -12.28
C ALA A 20 -16.29 -6.97 -12.48
N PHE A 21 -15.94 -7.38 -13.70
CA PHE A 21 -14.55 -7.64 -14.08
C PHE A 21 -14.18 -6.76 -15.27
N ALA A 22 -13.97 -5.47 -14.99
CA ALA A 22 -13.03 -4.71 -15.79
C ALA A 22 -11.62 -5.07 -15.28
N ASP A 23 -11.09 -6.21 -15.73
CA ASP A 23 -9.65 -6.45 -15.78
C ASP A 23 -9.09 -5.55 -16.90
N GLY A 24 -9.07 -4.25 -16.63
CA GLY A 24 -8.43 -3.25 -17.47
C GLY A 24 -6.99 -3.09 -17.01
N VAL A 25 -6.06 -3.49 -17.86
CA VAL A 25 -4.61 -3.43 -17.71
C VAL A 25 -4.17 -2.23 -16.85
N LYS A 26 -3.57 -2.52 -15.69
CA LYS A 26 -3.19 -1.49 -14.70
C LYS A 26 -1.81 -0.94 -15.01
N ASP A 27 -1.77 0.04 -15.91
CA ASP A 27 -0.56 0.74 -16.32
C ASP A 27 -0.62 2.22 -15.94
N PRO A 28 0.40 2.80 -15.28
CA PRO A 28 1.74 2.27 -15.03
C PRO A 28 1.88 1.52 -13.69
N LYS A 29 2.98 0.77 -13.52
CA LYS A 29 3.22 -0.08 -12.33
C LYS A 29 4.33 0.47 -11.43
N ILE A 30 4.09 0.47 -10.12
CA ILE A 30 5.12 0.73 -9.10
C ILE A 30 5.38 -0.53 -8.26
N ILE A 31 6.64 -0.86 -8.04
CA ILE A 31 7.07 -2.05 -7.31
C ILE A 31 8.07 -1.67 -6.22
N ILE A 32 7.74 -1.95 -4.96
CA ILE A 32 8.62 -1.66 -3.83
C ILE A 32 9.17 -2.94 -3.23
N HIS A 33 10.48 -3.04 -3.18
CA HIS A 33 11.18 -4.25 -2.73
C HIS A 33 12.45 -3.92 -1.96
N GLY A 34 12.87 -4.87 -1.12
CA GLY A 34 14.11 -4.76 -0.35
C GLY A 34 15.34 -4.93 -1.25
N VAL A 35 16.38 -4.18 -0.94
CA VAL A 35 17.70 -4.37 -1.54
C VAL A 35 18.47 -5.27 -0.58
N GLN A 36 18.69 -6.53 -1.00
CA GLN A 36 19.38 -7.60 -0.26
C GLN A 36 18.53 -8.33 0.81
N GLY A 37 18.22 -9.62 0.56
CA GLY A 37 17.66 -10.57 1.55
C GLY A 37 16.39 -11.32 1.11
N GLY A 38 16.55 -12.59 0.69
CA GLY A 38 15.55 -13.65 0.87
C GLY A 38 14.25 -13.63 0.06
N GLY A 39 14.19 -13.01 -1.13
CA GLY A 39 12.98 -13.09 -1.97
C GLY A 39 12.87 -12.08 -3.11
N ALA A 40 13.88 -11.27 -3.37
CA ALA A 40 13.88 -10.40 -4.54
C ALA A 40 14.18 -11.23 -5.81
N PRO A 41 13.30 -11.26 -6.83
CA PRO A 41 13.65 -11.83 -8.12
C PRO A 41 14.91 -11.14 -8.66
N ASN A 42 15.82 -11.96 -9.19
CA ASN A 42 17.18 -11.61 -9.60
C ASN A 42 17.26 -10.24 -10.33
N GLY A 43 17.90 -9.25 -9.70
CA GLY A 43 18.13 -7.93 -10.33
C GLY A 43 18.31 -6.76 -9.36
N PHE A 44 17.76 -6.86 -8.14
CA PHE A 44 17.72 -5.75 -7.16
C PHE A 44 18.54 -6.00 -5.90
N SER A 45 19.53 -6.89 -6.01
CA SER A 45 20.21 -7.50 -4.86
C SER A 45 21.15 -6.54 -4.13
N ARG A 46 21.54 -5.41 -4.73
CA ARG A 46 22.51 -4.45 -4.20
C ARG A 46 22.23 -3.04 -4.71
N CYS A 47 22.60 -2.04 -3.90
CA CYS A 47 22.76 -0.68 -4.39
C CYS A 47 23.74 -0.68 -5.57
N PRO A 48 23.57 0.21 -6.56
CA PRO A 48 24.51 0.32 -7.66
C PRO A 48 25.89 0.83 -7.16
N PRO A 49 26.96 0.77 -7.96
CA PRO A 49 28.32 1.15 -7.53
C PRO A 49 28.43 2.56 -6.96
N GLN A 50 27.59 3.49 -7.45
CA GLN A 50 27.47 4.86 -6.95
C GLN A 50 26.77 4.98 -5.58
N GLY A 51 26.28 3.88 -5.02
CA GLY A 51 25.56 3.84 -3.74
C GLY A 51 24.05 4.06 -3.87
N CYS A 52 23.36 3.88 -2.74
CA CYS A 52 21.94 4.20 -2.58
C CYS A 52 21.79 5.62 -2.02
N THR A 53 20.73 6.33 -2.43
CA THR A 53 20.44 7.66 -1.90
C THR A 53 19.88 7.57 -0.47
N ASN A 54 20.53 8.22 0.48
CA ASN A 54 20.04 8.28 1.86
C ASN A 54 18.76 9.14 1.96
N VAL A 55 17.71 8.58 2.55
CA VAL A 55 16.40 9.24 2.72
C VAL A 55 15.92 9.17 4.16
N GLY A 56 15.28 10.26 4.61
CA GLY A 56 14.66 10.36 5.94
C GLY A 56 13.19 9.91 5.94
N MET A 57 12.46 10.29 6.98
CA MET A 57 11.01 10.02 7.08
C MET A 57 10.22 10.67 5.93
N ASN A 58 10.70 11.81 5.44
CA ASN A 58 10.15 12.53 4.31
C ASN A 58 11.21 12.60 3.23
N PHE A 59 10.85 12.29 2.00
CA PHE A 59 11.76 12.38 0.87
C PHE A 59 10.99 12.64 -0.42
N THR A 60 11.71 13.07 -1.45
CA THR A 60 11.15 13.27 -2.78
C THR A 60 12.03 12.60 -3.82
N PHE A 61 11.43 12.12 -4.89
CA PHE A 61 12.14 11.60 -6.05
C PHE A 61 11.31 11.83 -7.30
N SER A 62 11.96 11.82 -8.46
CA SER A 62 11.28 11.94 -9.75
C SER A 62 11.36 10.63 -10.52
N THR A 63 10.39 10.40 -11.40
CA THR A 63 10.49 9.33 -12.39
C THR A 63 11.65 9.63 -13.35
N PRO A 64 12.39 8.60 -13.78
CA PRO A 64 13.34 8.73 -14.89
C PRO A 64 12.70 9.34 -16.14
N GLU A 65 13.47 10.01 -16.99
CA GLU A 65 12.95 10.69 -18.20
C GLU A 65 12.21 9.73 -19.16
N ASN A 66 12.66 8.48 -19.23
CA ASN A 66 12.06 7.39 -20.00
C ASN A 66 10.82 6.77 -19.33
N GLY A 67 10.40 7.26 -18.16
CA GLY A 67 9.19 6.80 -17.48
C GLY A 67 9.30 5.44 -16.78
N HIS A 68 10.50 4.85 -16.76
CA HIS A 68 10.75 3.55 -16.14
C HIS A 68 12.17 3.43 -15.63
N GLY A 69 12.36 2.52 -14.69
CA GLY A 69 13.66 2.26 -14.09
C GLY A 69 13.55 2.00 -12.61
N THR A 70 14.70 1.75 -11.98
CA THR A 70 14.77 1.47 -10.55
C THR A 70 15.57 2.52 -9.84
N LEU A 71 14.95 3.07 -8.79
CA LEU A 71 15.54 4.04 -7.88
C LEU A 71 15.91 3.32 -6.59
N PHE A 72 17.10 3.61 -6.08
CA PHE A 72 17.69 2.90 -4.95
C PHE A 72 17.89 3.86 -3.77
N PHE A 73 17.37 3.49 -2.61
CA PHE A 73 17.32 4.34 -1.43
C PHE A 73 17.81 3.58 -0.19
N THR A 74 18.30 4.33 0.81
CA THR A 74 18.64 3.81 2.13
C THR A 74 17.83 4.56 3.18
N ASN A 75 17.18 3.82 4.09
CA ASN A 75 16.51 4.39 5.24
C ASN A 75 17.53 4.95 6.24
N ALA A 76 17.83 6.23 6.12
CA ALA A 76 18.71 6.98 7.02
C ALA A 76 17.93 7.74 8.11
N SER A 77 16.65 7.42 8.32
CA SER A 77 15.79 8.12 9.27
C SER A 77 16.05 7.78 10.75
N GLY A 78 16.83 6.72 11.01
CA GLY A 78 17.03 6.18 12.36
C GLY A 78 15.82 5.44 12.94
N LYS A 79 14.73 5.24 12.17
CA LYS A 79 13.52 4.51 12.59
C LYS A 79 13.14 3.41 11.61
N ASN A 80 12.57 2.34 12.13
CA ASN A 80 11.98 1.27 11.30
C ASN A 80 10.66 1.76 10.70
N TRP A 81 10.46 1.56 9.40
CA TRP A 81 9.24 1.97 8.71
C TRP A 81 8.28 0.81 8.58
N THR A 82 7.11 0.91 9.21
CA THR A 82 6.02 -0.07 9.10
C THR A 82 4.96 0.33 8.07
N SER A 83 5.07 1.55 7.54
CA SER A 83 4.27 2.07 6.45
C SER A 83 5.09 3.05 5.61
N LEU A 84 4.74 3.17 4.34
CA LEU A 84 5.28 4.12 3.38
C LEU A 84 4.14 4.65 2.53
N LYS A 85 3.96 5.97 2.55
CA LYS A 85 3.01 6.67 1.71
C LYS A 85 3.77 7.38 0.60
N LEU A 86 3.41 7.13 -0.65
CA LEU A 86 3.90 7.88 -1.80
C LEU A 86 2.77 8.72 -2.38
N ILE A 87 3.03 9.99 -2.68
CA ILE A 87 2.05 10.89 -3.27
C ILE A 87 2.61 11.43 -4.57
N GLU A 88 1.83 11.32 -5.64
CA GLU A 88 2.12 11.89 -6.96
C GLU A 88 0.92 12.69 -7.49
N LYS A 89 1.17 13.54 -8.48
CA LYS A 89 0.13 14.28 -9.17
C LYS A 89 0.43 14.29 -10.67
N GLY A 90 -0.18 13.37 -11.40
CA GLY A 90 -0.07 13.31 -12.85
C GLY A 90 -0.75 12.08 -13.45
N VAL A 91 -0.83 10.97 -12.70
CA VAL A 91 -1.46 9.74 -13.15
C VAL A 91 -2.73 9.48 -12.34
N PRO A 92 -3.86 9.06 -12.95
CA PRO A 92 -5.05 8.74 -12.19
C PRO A 92 -4.89 7.41 -11.43
N ALA A 93 -5.41 7.34 -10.19
CA ALA A 93 -5.31 6.16 -9.33
C ALA A 93 -5.81 4.86 -10.00
N ALA A 94 -6.83 4.96 -10.85
CA ALA A 94 -7.41 3.82 -11.56
C ALA A 94 -6.45 3.19 -12.59
N ALA A 95 -5.48 3.96 -13.08
CA ALA A 95 -4.48 3.48 -14.04
C ALA A 95 -3.30 2.80 -13.33
N ILE A 96 -3.04 3.12 -12.05
CA ILE A 96 -1.83 2.66 -11.38
C ILE A 96 -2.00 1.23 -10.84
N SER A 97 -1.00 0.37 -11.06
CA SER A 97 -0.83 -0.85 -10.27
C SER A 97 0.29 -0.71 -9.25
N CYS A 98 0.11 -1.37 -8.11
CA CYS A 98 1.13 -1.45 -7.08
C CYS A 98 1.43 -2.90 -6.72
N ALA A 99 2.72 -3.23 -6.65
CA ALA A 99 3.23 -4.47 -6.10
C ALA A 99 4.28 -4.19 -5.03
N GLN A 100 4.42 -5.09 -4.06
CA GLN A 100 5.40 -4.91 -2.99
C GLN A 100 5.80 -6.23 -2.33
N SER A 101 7.02 -6.27 -1.77
CA SER A 101 7.52 -7.40 -0.98
C SER A 101 7.81 -7.07 0.49
N LEU A 102 7.80 -5.79 0.87
CA LEU A 102 8.24 -5.31 2.19
C LEU A 102 7.10 -5.09 3.22
N PHE A 103 5.86 -4.90 2.76
CA PHE A 103 4.70 -4.49 3.58
C PHE A 103 3.53 -5.47 3.45
N LEU A 104 2.50 -5.41 4.29
CA LEU A 104 1.33 -6.30 4.19
C LEU A 104 0.37 -5.96 3.05
N SER A 105 0.31 -4.69 2.69
CA SER A 105 -0.65 -4.19 1.73
C SER A 105 0.00 -3.13 0.85
N CYS A 106 -0.53 -2.98 -0.36
CA CYS A 106 -0.40 -1.77 -1.12
C CYS A 106 -1.78 -1.34 -1.60
N THR A 107 -2.14 -0.10 -1.31
CA THR A 107 -3.44 0.49 -1.62
C THR A 107 -3.22 1.79 -2.37
N ILE A 108 -4.09 2.07 -3.34
CA ILE A 108 -3.99 3.27 -4.17
C ILE A 108 -5.33 4.00 -4.01
N ARG A 109 -5.27 5.31 -3.76
CA ARG A 109 -6.46 6.16 -3.64
C ARG A 109 -6.22 7.55 -4.21
N THR A 110 -7.26 8.14 -4.76
CA THR A 110 -7.24 9.55 -5.13
C THR A 110 -7.54 10.40 -3.90
N LEU A 111 -6.74 11.45 -3.68
CA LEU A 111 -6.94 12.46 -2.66
C LEU A 111 -7.87 13.56 -3.18
N GLU A 112 -8.48 14.33 -2.28
CA GLU A 112 -9.44 15.40 -2.61
C GLU A 112 -8.84 16.50 -3.51
N ASN A 113 -7.53 16.72 -3.42
CA ASN A 113 -6.79 17.69 -4.24
C ASN A 113 -6.42 17.15 -5.65
N GLY A 114 -6.92 15.97 -6.01
CA GLY A 114 -6.63 15.29 -7.28
C GLY A 114 -5.26 14.62 -7.36
N ALA A 115 -4.46 14.63 -6.28
CA ALA A 115 -3.25 13.82 -6.19
C ALA A 115 -3.61 12.35 -5.93
N VAL A 116 -2.68 11.44 -6.22
CA VAL A 116 -2.85 10.02 -5.90
C VAL A 116 -1.91 9.64 -4.77
N GLU A 117 -2.46 8.90 -3.82
CA GLU A 117 -1.73 8.30 -2.72
C GLU A 117 -1.57 6.80 -2.95
N ILE A 118 -0.33 6.32 -2.93
CA ILE A 118 0.06 4.92 -2.94
C ILE A 118 0.54 4.59 -1.53
N LEU A 119 -0.31 3.95 -0.74
CA LEU A 119 -0.04 3.60 0.66
C LEU A 119 0.35 2.13 0.77
N LEU A 120 1.58 1.91 1.23
CA LEU A 120 2.11 0.63 1.64
C LEU A 120 2.05 0.54 3.15
N SER A 121 1.43 -0.50 3.68
CA SER A 121 1.24 -0.58 5.13
C SER A 121 1.19 -2.00 5.66
N GLY A 122 1.52 -2.09 6.94
CA GLY A 122 1.38 -3.28 7.74
C GLY A 122 2.63 -4.13 7.74
N VAL A 123 2.90 -4.70 8.92
CA VAL A 123 3.96 -5.68 9.16
C VAL A 123 3.34 -6.82 9.98
N LYS A 124 3.71 -8.07 9.71
CA LYS A 124 3.22 -9.22 10.51
C LYS A 124 4.27 -9.57 11.56
N GLY A 125 3.87 -9.60 12.83
CA GLY A 125 4.76 -10.04 13.91
C GLY A 125 5.07 -11.54 13.78
N GLY A 126 6.32 -11.89 13.47
CA GLY A 126 6.77 -13.29 13.31
C GLY A 126 8.06 -13.42 12.48
N GLN A 127 8.47 -14.67 12.19
CA GLN A 127 9.71 -15.01 11.46
C GLN A 127 9.58 -14.85 9.91
N ASN A 128 9.14 -13.67 9.44
CA ASN A 128 8.97 -13.19 8.04
C ASN A 128 7.81 -13.80 7.22
N PRO A 129 7.08 -13.02 6.37
CA PRO A 129 7.53 -11.83 5.64
C PRO A 129 6.77 -10.53 5.99
N ARG A 130 7.40 -9.39 5.62
CA ARG A 130 6.93 -7.99 5.71
C ARG A 130 7.29 -7.26 7.00
N ASN A 131 8.59 -7.08 7.25
CA ASN A 131 9.13 -6.31 8.37
C ASN A 131 9.20 -4.80 8.09
N GLY A 132 8.62 -4.35 6.97
CA GLY A 132 8.78 -2.99 6.50
C GLY A 132 10.23 -2.71 6.09
N ILE A 133 10.69 -1.49 6.32
CA ILE A 133 12.05 -1.04 6.01
C ILE A 133 12.77 -0.68 7.32
N PRO A 134 13.63 -1.57 7.86
CA PRO A 134 14.39 -1.25 9.06
C PRO A 134 15.35 -0.06 8.89
N ALA A 135 15.70 0.59 9.99
CA ALA A 135 16.69 1.68 9.97
C ALA A 135 18.05 1.18 9.44
N GLY A 136 18.68 1.96 8.58
CA GLY A 136 19.96 1.65 7.94
C GLY A 136 19.86 0.66 6.77
N THR A 137 18.68 0.15 6.45
CA THR A 137 18.50 -0.80 5.33
C THR A 137 18.15 -0.11 4.03
N SER A 138 18.53 -0.75 2.92
CA SER A 138 18.28 -0.25 1.58
C SER A 138 17.04 -0.89 0.96
N PHE A 139 16.33 -0.10 0.17
CA PHE A 139 15.14 -0.50 -0.56
C PHE A 139 15.16 0.13 -1.96
N ALA A 140 14.35 -0.42 -2.85
CA ALA A 140 14.26 0.04 -4.22
C ALA A 140 12.80 0.23 -4.63
N ILE A 141 12.60 1.26 -5.44
CA ILE A 141 11.34 1.60 -6.08
C ILE A 141 11.54 1.38 -7.58
N ASN A 142 10.92 0.35 -8.12
CA ASN A 142 10.91 0.08 -9.56
C ASN A 142 9.63 0.63 -10.18
N LEU A 143 9.81 1.53 -11.13
CA LEU A 143 8.79 2.10 -11.99
C LEU A 143 8.80 1.27 -13.28
N ALA A 144 7.78 0.44 -13.46
CA ALA A 144 7.68 -0.47 -14.58
C ALA A 144 6.61 0.00 -15.56
N CYS A 145 6.91 -0.12 -16.85
CA CYS A 145 5.90 -0.05 -17.90
C CYS A 145 5.20 -1.40 -17.98
N VAL A 146 3.91 -1.37 -18.26
CA VAL A 146 3.13 -2.56 -18.59
C VAL A 146 2.46 -2.23 -19.92
N ASP A 147 2.56 -3.15 -20.89
CA ASP A 147 2.03 -3.02 -22.26
C ASP A 147 2.41 -1.71 -22.99
N GLY A 148 3.62 -1.19 -22.74
CA GLY A 148 4.13 0.04 -23.36
C GLY A 148 3.69 1.34 -22.68
N ASN A 149 2.81 1.26 -21.70
CA ASN A 149 2.35 2.39 -20.90
C ASN A 149 3.28 2.59 -19.70
N CYS A 150 4.14 3.60 -19.80
CA CYS A 150 5.12 3.96 -18.77
C CYS A 150 4.63 5.11 -17.90
N TRP A 151 5.33 5.37 -16.79
CA TRP A 151 5.09 6.61 -16.05
C TRP A 151 5.46 7.82 -16.90
N PRO A 152 4.80 8.98 -16.73
CA PRO A 152 5.29 10.23 -17.30
C PRO A 152 6.70 10.52 -16.78
N GLY A 153 7.64 10.86 -17.66
CA GLY A 153 9.02 11.20 -17.27
C GLY A 153 9.09 12.52 -16.48
N GLY A 154 9.95 12.57 -15.47
CA GLY A 154 10.10 13.75 -14.60
C GLY A 154 8.94 13.99 -13.62
N LEU A 155 7.99 13.05 -13.49
CA LEU A 155 6.91 13.11 -12.53
C LEU A 155 7.47 13.03 -11.10
N ASN A 156 7.10 13.99 -10.25
CA ASN A 156 7.57 14.06 -8.87
C ASN A 156 6.70 13.25 -7.91
N PHE A 157 7.37 12.50 -7.05
CA PHE A 157 6.79 11.77 -5.94
C PHE A 157 7.27 12.37 -4.62
N SER A 158 6.37 12.41 -3.65
CA SER A 158 6.71 12.67 -2.25
C SER A 158 6.44 11.44 -1.40
N GLY A 159 7.47 10.98 -0.69
CA GLY A 159 7.44 9.85 0.21
C GLY A 159 7.33 10.29 1.67
N HIS A 160 6.46 9.62 2.42
CA HIS A 160 6.24 9.82 3.85
C HIS A 160 6.19 8.46 4.55
N ALA A 161 7.22 8.14 5.31
CA ALA A 161 7.31 6.91 6.07
C ALA A 161 6.57 7.03 7.42
N GLY A 162 6.09 5.90 7.96
CA GLY A 162 5.44 5.86 9.28
C GLY A 162 4.11 6.62 9.36
N ALA A 163 3.46 6.88 8.21
CA ALA A 163 2.23 7.66 8.14
C ALA A 163 0.97 6.89 8.59
N ALA A 164 0.99 5.55 8.56
CA ALA A 164 -0.14 4.73 8.99
C ALA A 164 -0.05 4.41 10.50
N PRO A 165 -1.19 4.36 11.23
CA PRO A 165 -1.21 3.95 12.62
C PRO A 165 -0.54 2.59 12.78
N GLU A 166 0.40 2.50 13.71
CA GLU A 166 1.08 1.24 14.00
C GLU A 166 0.06 0.16 14.38
N PRO A 167 0.30 -1.12 14.05
CA PRO A 167 -0.62 -2.21 14.39
C PRO A 167 -0.99 -2.24 15.89
N GLY A 168 -0.07 -1.81 16.76
CA GLY A 168 -0.32 -1.68 18.20
C GLY A 168 -1.40 -0.65 18.55
N THR A 169 -1.48 0.47 17.81
CA THR A 169 -2.51 1.49 17.98
C THR A 169 -3.90 0.96 17.62
N ILE A 170 -4.00 0.12 16.57
CA ILE A 170 -5.27 -0.52 16.20
C ILE A 170 -5.71 -1.49 17.31
N ALA A 171 -4.78 -2.29 17.83
CA ALA A 171 -5.08 -3.21 18.94
C ALA A 171 -5.55 -2.46 20.19
N LEU A 172 -4.93 -1.32 20.52
CA LEU A 172 -5.32 -0.44 21.63
C LEU A 172 -6.70 0.19 21.43
N VAL A 173 -7.02 0.64 20.22
CA VAL A 173 -8.35 1.20 19.91
C VAL A 173 -9.44 0.13 20.02
N VAL A 174 -9.19 -1.07 19.48
CA VAL A 174 -10.16 -2.18 19.55
C VAL A 174 -10.36 -2.67 20.98
N THR A 175 -9.29 -2.82 21.76
CA THR A 175 -9.41 -3.19 23.19
C THR A 175 -10.08 -2.10 24.02
N GLY A 176 -9.78 -0.82 23.75
CA GLY A 176 -10.45 0.32 24.36
C GLY A 176 -11.97 0.32 24.10
N LEU A 177 -12.38 0.11 22.86
CA LEU A 177 -13.80 -0.01 22.48
C LEU A 177 -14.47 -1.24 23.14
N GLY A 178 -13.79 -2.38 23.17
CA GLY A 178 -14.28 -3.59 23.83
C GLY A 178 -14.51 -3.39 25.33
N ALA A 179 -13.60 -2.70 26.02
CA ALA A 179 -13.73 -2.38 27.44
C ALA A 179 -14.90 -1.44 27.74
N ILE A 180 -15.19 -0.48 26.85
CA ILE A 180 -16.33 0.43 26.99
C ILE A 180 -17.66 -0.33 26.80
N VAL A 181 -17.73 -1.22 25.81
CA VAL A 181 -18.93 -2.04 25.57
C VAL A 181 -19.16 -3.02 26.72
N SER A 182 -18.10 -3.65 27.26
CA SER A 182 -18.24 -4.57 28.41
C SER A 182 -18.73 -3.86 29.68
N ARG A 183 -18.23 -2.64 29.96
CA ARG A 183 -18.73 -1.82 31.07
C ARG A 183 -20.20 -1.45 30.91
N ARG A 184 -20.64 -1.08 29.70
CA ARG A 184 -22.06 -0.76 29.44
C ARG A 184 -22.99 -1.95 29.65
N LYS A 185 -22.56 -3.16 29.27
CA LYS A 185 -23.35 -4.38 29.49
C LYS A 185 -23.51 -4.66 30.99
N ARG A 186 -22.42 -4.55 31.75
CA ARG A 186 -22.42 -4.75 33.21
C ARG A 186 -23.32 -3.77 33.96
N TRP A 187 -23.41 -2.52 33.52
CA TRP A 187 -24.32 -1.51 34.11
C TRP A 187 -25.79 -1.79 33.84
N LYS A 188 -26.12 -2.31 32.65
CA LYS A 188 -27.51 -2.72 32.33
C LYS A 188 -27.94 -3.94 33.13
N ASP A 189 -27.04 -4.89 33.35
CA ASP A 189 -27.34 -6.09 34.14
C ASP A 189 -27.48 -5.75 35.64
N SER A 190 -26.73 -4.76 36.14
CA SER A 190 -26.84 -4.27 37.53
C SER A 190 -28.10 -3.44 37.82
N LEU A 191 -28.78 -2.90 36.81
CA LEU A 191 -30.04 -2.16 36.96
C LEU A 191 -31.29 -3.04 36.84
N LYS A 192 -31.10 -4.33 36.51
CA LYS A 192 -32.18 -5.33 36.41
C LYS A 192 -32.23 -6.29 37.60
N ALA A 193 -31.24 -6.24 38.49
CA ALA A 193 -31.23 -6.93 39.78
C ALA A 193 -31.75 -5.98 40.86
#